data_AF-A0A498L0N7-F1
#
_entry.id   AF-A0A498L0N7-F1
#
_cell.length_a   1.000
_cell.length_b   1.000
_cell.length_c   1.000
_cell.angle_alpha   90.00
_cell.angle_beta   90.00
_cell.angle_gamma   90.00
#
_symmetry.space_group_name_H-M   'P 1'
#
loop_
_entity.id
_entity.type
_entity.pdbx_description
1 polymer ?
#
loop_
_entity_poly.entity_id
_entity_poly.type
_entity_poly.pdbx_seq_one_letter_code
_entity_poly.pdbx_strand_id
1 'polypeptide(L)'
;MTHNDKSEEIEESGINATGFDTQETVELEEPPTSVTWGVPELHNELREKGKSLKTAIDEADDYANFLSEHQDSLVVFFTIASELVDEYTENLSVRELMDDKYRNREGTNERAIVNQLSQKSIADLLSHYDVIESDLQDSIKSVHDYRNRLVHDPQKRHRITDLDRLSARIDNVFTVYSRLEREIEAQDKN
;
A
#
# COMPACT_ATOMS: atom_id res chain seq x y z
N MET A 1 -19.25 47.37 78.35
CA MET A 1 -19.73 46.56 77.21
C MET A 1 -18.51 45.78 76.71
N THR A 2 -18.18 44.56 77.17
CA THR A 2 -18.79 43.22 76.86
C THR A 2 -18.84 42.99 75.35
N HIS A 3 -18.39 41.90 74.70
CA HIS A 3 -17.85 40.55 74.97
C HIS A 3 -17.00 40.20 73.72
N ASN A 4 -15.89 39.43 73.74
CA ASN A 4 -15.70 38.00 74.00
C ASN A 4 -16.40 37.02 73.04
N ASP A 5 -15.68 35.91 72.74
CA ASP A 5 -16.09 34.62 72.12
C ASP A 5 -16.27 34.61 70.58
N LYS A 6 -15.89 33.58 69.81
CA LYS A 6 -15.36 32.21 70.04
C LYS A 6 -14.87 31.71 68.64
N SER A 7 -13.69 31.10 68.51
CA SER A 7 -13.44 29.65 68.55
C SER A 7 -14.01 28.85 67.38
N GLU A 8 -13.15 28.22 66.59
CA GLU A 8 -13.13 26.75 66.45
C GLU A 8 -11.81 26.27 65.82
N GLU A 9 -11.19 25.30 66.51
CA GLU A 9 -10.07 24.42 66.13
C GLU A 9 -10.51 23.48 65.00
N ILE A 10 -9.59 22.83 64.28
CA ILE A 10 -9.11 21.44 64.48
C ILE A 10 -7.87 21.30 63.57
N GLU A 11 -6.65 21.14 64.08
CA GLU A 11 -5.96 19.92 64.56
C GLU A 11 -5.75 18.78 63.53
N GLU A 12 -4.46 18.50 63.32
CA GLU A 12 -3.79 17.20 63.17
C GLU A 12 -4.32 16.15 62.18
N SER A 13 -3.44 15.70 61.29
CA SER A 13 -2.89 14.34 61.38
C SER A 13 -1.96 14.04 60.20
N GLY A 14 -0.73 13.60 60.52
CA GLY A 14 0.19 13.03 59.55
C GLY A 14 -0.25 11.63 59.12
N ILE A 15 0.14 11.22 57.91
CA ILE A 15 0.14 9.82 57.51
C ILE A 15 1.47 9.50 56.81
N ASN A 16 2.26 8.73 57.56
CA ASN A 16 3.26 7.71 57.24
C ASN A 16 3.80 7.52 55.81
N ALA A 17 5.12 7.32 55.81
CA ALA A 17 5.90 6.58 54.83
C ALA A 17 5.49 5.10 54.73
N THR A 18 5.45 4.57 53.50
CA THR A 18 5.99 3.26 53.06
C THR A 18 5.70 3.06 51.57
N GLY A 19 6.66 2.53 50.80
CA GLY A 19 6.39 1.99 49.46
C GLY A 19 7.36 2.43 48.36
N PHE A 20 8.62 2.01 48.48
CA PHE A 20 9.47 1.78 47.30
C PHE A 20 8.94 0.55 46.53
N ASP A 21 9.36 0.40 45.28
CA ASP A 21 9.04 -0.69 44.32
C ASP A 21 7.76 -0.54 43.49
N THR A 22 7.88 0.16 42.35
CA THR A 22 8.02 -0.55 41.05
C THR A 22 8.49 0.46 40.02
N GLN A 23 9.77 0.40 39.63
CA GLN A 23 10.17 0.90 38.32
C GLN A 23 9.58 -0.07 37.33
N GLU A 24 8.44 0.31 36.74
CA GLU A 24 7.94 -0.31 35.52
C GLU A 24 9.03 -0.06 34.46
N THR A 25 9.86 -1.07 34.26
CA THR A 25 10.72 -1.15 33.07
C THR A 25 9.76 -1.18 31.90
N VAL A 26 9.51 0.00 31.31
CA VAL A 26 8.99 0.11 29.96
C VAL A 26 10.03 -0.59 29.10
N GLU A 27 9.80 -1.86 28.78
CA GLU A 27 10.45 -2.51 27.66
C GLU A 27 10.18 -1.60 26.47
N LEU A 28 11.22 -0.87 26.06
CA LEU A 28 11.24 -0.19 24.78
C LEU A 28 11.10 -1.33 23.77
N GLU A 29 9.87 -1.53 23.28
CA GLU A 29 9.62 -2.40 22.14
C GLU A 29 10.66 -2.04 21.08
N GLU A 30 11.47 -3.03 20.69
CA GLU A 30 12.46 -2.85 19.65
C GLU A 30 11.77 -2.22 18.45
N PRO A 31 12.39 -1.23 17.78
CA PRO A 31 11.77 -0.59 16.63
C PRO A 31 11.36 -1.70 15.64
N PRO A 32 10.13 -1.67 15.12
CA PRO A 32 9.63 -2.73 14.26
C PRO A 32 10.63 -2.99 13.14
N THR A 33 11.28 -4.14 13.22
CA THR A 33 12.24 -4.59 12.22
C THR A 33 11.44 -5.08 11.03
N SER A 34 11.74 -4.50 9.88
CA SER A 34 11.00 -4.60 8.61
C SER A 34 9.62 -3.93 8.63
N VAL A 35 9.52 -2.77 8.00
CA VAL A 35 8.23 -2.30 7.52
C VAL A 35 7.82 -3.26 6.41
N THR A 36 6.91 -4.18 6.70
CA THR A 36 6.19 -4.95 5.69
C THR A 36 5.27 -3.97 4.98
N TRP A 37 5.74 -3.41 3.87
CA TRP A 37 4.88 -2.69 2.94
C TRP A 37 4.10 -3.75 2.16
N GLY A 38 2.78 -3.62 2.14
CA GLY A 38 1.85 -4.63 1.66
C GLY A 38 0.75 -4.92 2.69
N VAL A 39 -0.50 -4.90 2.23
CA VAL A 39 -1.62 -5.53 2.92
C VAL A 39 -1.62 -6.99 2.49
N PRO A 40 -1.11 -7.97 3.28
CA PRO A 40 -0.94 -9.37 2.86
C PRO A 40 -2.20 -9.98 2.23
N GLU A 41 -3.37 -9.50 2.66
CA GLU A 41 -4.67 -9.84 2.12
C GLU A 41 -4.82 -9.48 0.63
N LEU A 42 -4.33 -8.31 0.19
CA LEU A 42 -4.39 -7.88 -1.21
C LEU A 42 -3.52 -8.75 -2.13
N HIS A 43 -2.34 -9.18 -1.66
CA HIS A 43 -1.47 -10.07 -2.43
C HIS A 43 -2.12 -11.43 -2.69
N ASN A 44 -2.74 -11.98 -1.65
CA ASN A 44 -3.48 -13.23 -1.78
C ASN A 44 -4.71 -13.04 -2.68
N GLU A 45 -5.43 -11.94 -2.53
CA GLU A 45 -6.61 -11.63 -3.34
C GLU A 45 -6.26 -11.47 -4.84
N LEU A 46 -5.17 -10.76 -5.16
CA LEU A 46 -4.64 -10.62 -6.51
C LEU A 46 -4.38 -12.00 -7.13
N ARG A 47 -3.69 -12.87 -6.38
CA ARG A 47 -3.29 -14.20 -6.84
C ARG A 47 -4.50 -15.09 -7.11
N GLU A 48 -5.43 -15.15 -6.16
CA GLU A 48 -6.60 -16.03 -6.28
C GLU A 48 -7.55 -15.55 -7.37
N LYS A 49 -7.80 -14.23 -7.48
CA LYS A 49 -8.61 -13.69 -8.58
C LYS A 49 -7.96 -13.88 -9.93
N GLY A 50 -6.64 -13.66 -10.04
CA GLY A 50 -5.94 -13.85 -11.30
C GLY A 50 -5.95 -15.31 -11.76
N LYS A 51 -5.75 -16.28 -10.84
CA LYS A 51 -5.91 -17.71 -11.16
C LYS A 51 -7.33 -18.03 -11.63
N SER A 52 -8.34 -17.57 -10.88
CA SER A 52 -9.75 -17.81 -11.22
C SER A 52 -10.10 -17.24 -12.59
N LEU A 53 -9.61 -16.04 -12.92
CA LEU A 53 -9.81 -15.43 -14.23
C LEU A 53 -9.10 -16.21 -15.34
N LYS A 54 -7.87 -16.71 -15.10
CA LYS A 54 -7.17 -17.54 -16.09
C LYS A 54 -7.91 -18.84 -16.38
N THR A 55 -8.37 -19.54 -15.35
CA THR A 55 -9.21 -20.74 -15.53
C THR A 55 -10.46 -20.43 -16.34
N ALA A 56 -11.16 -19.34 -16.00
CA ALA A 56 -12.35 -18.93 -16.75
C ALA A 56 -12.05 -18.52 -18.21
N ILE A 57 -10.87 -17.96 -18.49
CA ILE A 57 -10.42 -17.67 -19.86
C ILE A 57 -10.19 -18.97 -20.64
N ASP A 58 -9.53 -19.95 -20.02
CA ASP A 58 -9.21 -21.23 -20.65
C ASP A 58 -10.48 -22.07 -20.94
N GLU A 59 -11.53 -21.90 -20.13
CA GLU A 59 -12.83 -22.58 -20.28
C GLU A 59 -13.82 -21.84 -21.19
N ALA A 60 -13.57 -20.58 -21.54
CA ALA A 60 -14.49 -19.78 -22.33
C ALA A 60 -14.42 -20.11 -23.82
N ASP A 61 -15.58 -20.29 -24.44
CA ASP A 61 -15.69 -20.50 -25.89
C ASP A 61 -15.36 -19.25 -26.70
N ASP A 62 -15.72 -18.07 -26.18
CA ASP A 62 -15.43 -16.79 -26.79
C ASP A 62 -15.35 -15.65 -25.77
N TYR A 63 -14.79 -14.53 -26.23
CA TYR A 63 -14.56 -13.35 -25.42
C TYR A 63 -15.86 -12.67 -24.94
N ALA A 64 -16.93 -12.73 -25.72
CA ALA A 64 -18.18 -12.05 -25.39
C ALA A 64 -18.89 -12.76 -24.23
N ASN A 65 -18.94 -14.09 -24.26
CA ASN A 65 -19.48 -14.92 -23.19
C ASN A 65 -18.66 -14.73 -21.91
N PHE A 66 -17.33 -14.81 -22.01
CA PHE A 66 -16.45 -14.54 -20.88
C PHE A 66 -16.73 -13.19 -20.22
N LEU A 67 -16.80 -12.11 -21.00
CA LEU A 67 -17.05 -10.77 -20.45
C LEU A 67 -18.42 -10.68 -19.78
N SER A 68 -19.44 -11.31 -20.34
CA SER A 68 -20.78 -11.25 -19.78
C SER A 68 -20.86 -11.81 -18.35
N GLU A 69 -19.98 -12.76 -18.02
CA GLU A 69 -19.94 -13.46 -16.73
C GLU A 69 -18.85 -12.92 -15.79
N HIS A 70 -17.74 -12.42 -16.32
CA HIS A 70 -16.53 -12.11 -15.54
C HIS A 70 -16.09 -10.64 -15.61
N GLN A 71 -16.88 -9.74 -16.20
CA GLN A 71 -16.52 -8.32 -16.28
C GLN A 71 -16.23 -7.70 -14.90
N ASP A 72 -17.05 -7.97 -13.89
CA ASP A 72 -16.84 -7.40 -12.55
C ASP A 72 -15.59 -7.98 -11.89
N SER A 73 -15.33 -9.28 -12.07
CA SER A 73 -14.12 -9.94 -11.62
C SER A 73 -12.86 -9.33 -12.25
N LEU A 74 -12.90 -9.00 -13.54
CA LEU A 74 -11.81 -8.29 -14.22
C LEU A 74 -11.57 -6.90 -13.63
N VAL A 75 -12.63 -6.12 -13.42
CA VAL A 75 -12.53 -4.78 -12.84
C VAL A 75 -11.89 -4.85 -11.45
N VAL A 76 -12.34 -5.78 -10.61
CA VAL A 76 -11.78 -5.97 -9.27
C VAL A 76 -10.32 -6.40 -9.33
N PHE A 77 -9.98 -7.39 -10.17
CA PHE A 77 -8.59 -7.85 -10.33
C PHE A 77 -7.65 -6.72 -10.74
N PHE A 78 -8.01 -5.94 -11.76
CA PHE A 78 -7.16 -4.84 -12.21
C PHE A 78 -7.13 -3.66 -11.24
N THR A 79 -8.15 -3.50 -10.39
CA THR A 79 -8.14 -2.50 -9.32
C THR A 79 -7.13 -2.87 -8.24
N ILE A 80 -7.17 -4.12 -7.75
CA ILE A 80 -6.20 -4.64 -6.78
C ILE A 80 -4.78 -4.60 -7.36
N ALA A 81 -4.64 -4.98 -8.64
CA ALA A 81 -3.35 -4.92 -9.33
C ALA A 81 -2.78 -3.49 -9.36
N SER A 82 -3.61 -2.50 -9.72
CA SER A 82 -3.18 -1.10 -9.69
C SER A 82 -2.80 -0.64 -8.29
N GLU A 83 -3.60 -0.97 -7.28
CA GLU A 83 -3.36 -0.55 -5.89
C GLU A 83 -2.04 -1.11 -5.34
N LEU A 84 -1.76 -2.39 -5.60
CA LEU A 84 -0.48 -2.98 -5.23
C LEU A 84 0.68 -2.31 -6.00
N VAL A 85 0.56 -2.13 -7.31
CA VAL A 85 1.60 -1.44 -8.10
C VAL A 85 1.85 -0.02 -7.59
N ASP A 86 0.80 0.69 -7.19
CA ASP A 86 0.91 2.00 -6.54
C ASP A 86 1.71 1.87 -5.24
N GLU A 87 1.30 0.99 -4.32
CA GLU A 87 2.00 0.79 -3.05
C GLU A 87 3.49 0.49 -3.24
N TYR A 88 3.84 -0.41 -4.17
CA TYR A 88 5.24 -0.76 -4.47
C TYR A 88 6.03 0.41 -5.05
N THR A 89 5.45 1.15 -6.00
CA THR A 89 6.15 2.28 -6.65
C THR A 89 6.26 3.49 -5.72
N GLU A 90 5.25 3.76 -4.91
CA GLU A 90 5.31 4.75 -3.84
C GLU A 90 6.42 4.41 -2.85
N ASN A 91 6.48 3.13 -2.43
CA ASN A 91 7.52 2.64 -1.54
C ASN A 91 8.93 2.86 -2.09
N LEU A 92 9.17 2.39 -3.32
CA LEU A 92 10.44 2.57 -4.00
C LEU A 92 10.80 4.05 -4.13
N SER A 93 9.82 4.92 -4.37
CA SER A 93 10.10 6.36 -4.51
C SER A 93 10.52 7.00 -3.19
N VAL A 94 9.88 6.63 -2.07
CA VAL A 94 10.26 7.11 -0.74
C VAL A 94 11.62 6.55 -0.34
N ARG A 95 11.92 5.31 -0.73
CA ARG A 95 13.22 4.72 -0.46
C ARG A 95 14.32 5.38 -1.29
N GLU A 96 14.23 5.33 -2.60
CA GLU A 96 15.37 5.70 -3.45
C GLU A 96 15.51 7.20 -3.69
N LEU A 97 14.41 7.96 -3.61
CA LEU A 97 14.42 9.38 -3.99
C LEU A 97 14.38 10.34 -2.79
N MET A 98 14.14 9.82 -1.58
CA MET A 98 14.16 10.64 -0.35
C MET A 98 15.39 10.32 0.50
N ASP A 99 16.13 11.37 0.86
CA ASP A 99 17.27 11.29 1.79
C ASP A 99 16.80 10.75 3.16
N ASP A 100 17.57 9.83 3.74
CA ASP A 100 17.28 9.15 5.01
C ASP A 100 16.88 10.10 6.14
N LYS A 101 17.44 11.32 6.15
CA LYS A 101 17.13 12.34 7.17
C LYS A 101 15.68 12.87 7.09
N TYR A 102 15.00 12.64 5.97
CA TYR A 102 13.61 13.01 5.72
C TYR A 102 12.66 11.81 5.63
N ARG A 103 13.17 10.58 5.64
CA ARG A 103 12.39 9.33 5.53
C ARG A 103 11.69 8.90 6.83
N ASN A 104 12.13 9.42 7.98
CA ASN A 104 11.65 9.02 9.31
C ASN A 104 11.22 10.21 10.19
N ARG A 105 10.98 11.38 9.61
CA ARG A 105 10.54 12.54 10.40
C ARG A 105 9.02 12.48 10.54
N GLU A 106 8.53 12.16 11.74
CA GLU A 106 7.12 12.39 12.08
C GLU A 106 6.75 13.84 11.75
N GLY A 107 5.91 14.02 10.73
CA GLY A 107 5.47 15.33 10.23
C GLY A 107 5.99 15.73 8.85
N THR A 108 6.99 15.05 8.28
CA THR A 108 7.20 15.11 6.82
C THR A 108 6.14 14.24 6.17
N ASN A 109 5.12 14.89 5.62
CA ASN A 109 4.62 14.80 4.25
C ASN A 109 5.24 13.78 3.25
N GLU A 110 5.81 12.63 3.64
CA GLU A 110 6.31 11.56 2.77
C GLU A 110 5.19 11.10 1.84
N ARG A 111 4.03 10.75 2.43
CA ARG A 111 2.79 10.55 1.68
C ARG A 111 2.32 11.81 0.97
N ALA A 112 2.54 13.03 1.48
CA ALA A 112 2.00 14.22 0.82
C ALA A 112 2.78 14.63 -0.45
N ILE A 113 4.08 14.37 -0.53
CA ILE A 113 4.88 14.58 -1.74
C ILE A 113 4.49 13.56 -2.80
N VAL A 114 4.37 12.29 -2.38
CA VAL A 114 3.92 11.19 -3.24
C VAL A 114 2.46 11.39 -3.69
N ASN A 115 1.55 11.76 -2.78
CA ASN A 115 0.13 12.06 -3.07
C ASN A 115 -0.07 13.26 -4.01
N GLN A 116 0.91 14.17 -4.10
CA GLN A 116 0.87 15.29 -5.06
C GLN A 116 1.31 14.88 -6.47
N LEU A 117 1.97 13.73 -6.59
CA LEU A 117 2.36 13.15 -7.87
C LEU A 117 1.28 12.15 -8.31
N SER A 118 0.91 12.18 -9.58
CA SER A 118 0.09 11.12 -10.17
C SER A 118 0.87 9.80 -10.22
N GLN A 119 0.16 8.67 -10.22
CA GLN A 119 0.74 7.33 -10.36
C GLN A 119 1.70 7.23 -11.56
N LYS A 120 1.27 7.78 -12.70
CA LYS A 120 2.08 7.87 -13.92
C LYS A 120 3.39 8.63 -13.69
N SER A 121 3.35 9.73 -12.94
CA SER A 121 4.56 10.51 -12.65
C SER A 121 5.53 9.82 -11.69
N ILE A 122 5.06 8.91 -10.83
CA ILE A 122 5.95 8.17 -9.90
C ILE A 122 6.78 7.15 -10.68
N ALA A 123 6.14 6.31 -11.51
CA ALA A 123 6.87 5.35 -12.34
C ALA A 123 7.84 6.05 -13.32
N ASP A 124 7.43 7.19 -13.90
CA ASP A 124 8.29 8.01 -14.76
C ASP A 124 9.52 8.54 -14.00
N LEU A 125 9.36 8.97 -12.74
CA LEU A 125 10.47 9.41 -11.89
C LEU A 125 11.41 8.27 -11.53
N LEU A 126 10.88 7.13 -11.08
CA LEU A 126 11.69 5.96 -10.73
C LEU A 126 12.55 5.50 -11.91
N SER A 127 11.98 5.49 -13.12
CA SER A 127 12.74 5.14 -14.31
C SER A 127 13.77 6.20 -14.68
N HIS A 128 13.45 7.49 -14.50
CA HIS A 128 14.39 8.58 -14.77
C HIS A 128 15.66 8.52 -13.90
N TYR A 129 15.54 8.04 -12.66
CA TYR A 129 16.65 7.86 -11.74
C TYR A 129 17.27 6.44 -11.77
N ASP A 130 16.97 5.64 -12.80
CA ASP A 130 17.46 4.26 -12.97
C ASP A 130 17.12 3.33 -11.80
N VAL A 131 16.08 3.64 -11.01
CA VAL A 131 15.57 2.76 -9.94
C VAL A 131 14.82 1.58 -10.54
N ILE A 132 14.07 1.83 -11.61
CA ILE A 132 13.41 0.78 -12.39
C ILE A 132 13.78 0.89 -13.86
N GLU A 133 13.83 -0.25 -14.54
CA GLU A 133 14.05 -0.30 -15.97
C GLU A 133 12.85 0.30 -16.74
N SER A 134 13.11 0.92 -17.89
CA SER A 134 12.09 1.57 -18.71
C SER A 134 11.00 0.60 -19.22
N ASP A 135 11.34 -0.67 -19.42
CA ASP A 135 10.36 -1.69 -19.78
C ASP A 135 9.40 -2.01 -18.60
N LEU A 136 9.88 -1.98 -17.35
CA LEU A 136 9.05 -2.11 -16.16
C LEU A 136 8.12 -0.90 -16.01
N GLN A 137 8.62 0.32 -16.26
CA GLN A 137 7.80 1.53 -16.31
C GLN A 137 6.66 1.41 -17.35
N ASP A 138 6.96 0.95 -18.56
CA ASP A 138 5.96 0.74 -19.60
C ASP A 138 4.93 -0.33 -19.21
N SER A 139 5.38 -1.41 -18.57
CA SER A 139 4.48 -2.46 -18.07
C SER A 139 3.59 -1.99 -16.92
N ILE A 140 4.10 -1.17 -15.99
CA ILE A 140 3.32 -0.51 -14.93
C ILE A 140 2.23 0.37 -15.56
N LYS A 141 2.62 1.22 -16.50
CA LYS A 141 1.70 2.09 -17.24
C LYS A 141 0.62 1.29 -17.96
N SER A 142 0.97 0.14 -18.55
CA SER A 142 0.02 -0.77 -19.20
C SER A 142 -1.04 -1.30 -18.22
N VAL A 143 -0.68 -1.60 -16.97
CA VAL A 143 -1.62 -2.02 -15.91
C VAL A 143 -2.59 -0.88 -15.58
N HIS A 144 -2.10 0.33 -15.29
CA HIS A 144 -2.97 1.48 -15.00
C HIS A 144 -3.85 1.87 -16.19
N ASP A 145 -3.29 1.92 -17.39
CA ASP A 145 -4.05 2.25 -18.61
C ASP A 145 -5.15 1.23 -18.89
N TYR A 146 -4.94 -0.03 -18.54
CA TYR A 146 -5.97 -1.05 -18.70
C TYR A 146 -7.03 -0.97 -17.62
N ARG A 147 -6.65 -0.80 -16.34
CA ARG A 147 -7.58 -0.53 -15.25
C ARG A 147 -8.46 0.69 -15.56
N ASN A 148 -7.86 1.78 -16.01
CA ASN A 148 -8.59 3.00 -16.36
C ASN A 148 -9.57 2.79 -17.52
N ARG A 149 -9.21 1.99 -18.52
CA ARG A 149 -10.15 1.57 -19.57
C ARG A 149 -11.31 0.75 -19.03
N LEU A 150 -11.02 -0.21 -18.14
CA LEU A 150 -12.04 -1.04 -17.50
C LEU A 150 -12.98 -0.26 -16.60
N VAL A 151 -12.49 0.75 -15.88
CA VAL A 151 -13.33 1.51 -14.93
C VAL A 151 -14.05 2.67 -15.61
N HIS A 152 -13.33 3.48 -16.38
CA HIS A 152 -13.81 4.80 -16.82
C HIS A 152 -14.27 4.86 -18.27
N ASP A 153 -14.00 3.84 -19.09
CA ASP A 153 -14.36 3.87 -20.50
C ASP A 153 -15.19 2.65 -20.93
N PRO A 154 -16.48 2.59 -20.56
CA PRO A 154 -17.40 1.50 -20.93
C PRO A 154 -17.37 1.13 -22.41
N GLN A 155 -17.20 2.12 -23.28
CA GLN A 155 -17.20 1.93 -24.73
C GLN A 155 -15.87 1.34 -25.24
N LYS A 156 -14.75 1.58 -24.55
CA LYS A 156 -13.46 0.97 -24.87
C LYS A 156 -13.20 -0.36 -24.17
N ARG A 157 -14.01 -0.76 -23.18
CA ARG A 157 -13.92 -2.08 -22.52
C ARG A 157 -13.94 -3.23 -23.53
N HIS A 158 -14.79 -3.12 -24.55
CA HIS A 158 -14.98 -4.15 -25.59
C HIS A 158 -14.02 -4.05 -26.78
N ARG A 159 -12.96 -3.22 -26.72
CA ARG A 159 -11.97 -3.13 -27.81
C ARG A 159 -10.92 -4.24 -27.77
N ILE A 160 -10.78 -4.91 -26.63
CA ILE A 160 -10.15 -6.22 -26.62
C ILE A 160 -11.26 -7.19 -26.99
N THR A 161 -11.01 -8.04 -27.96
CA THR A 161 -11.99 -9.01 -28.48
C THR A 161 -11.40 -10.41 -28.51
N ASP A 162 -10.36 -10.62 -27.70
CA ASP A 162 -9.44 -11.74 -27.80
C ASP A 162 -9.03 -12.18 -26.39
N LEU A 163 -9.35 -13.43 -26.07
CA LEU A 163 -9.05 -14.08 -24.81
C LEU A 163 -7.53 -14.23 -24.59
N ASP A 164 -6.76 -14.49 -25.64
CA ASP A 164 -5.30 -14.63 -25.53
C ASP A 164 -4.66 -13.31 -25.09
N ARG A 165 -5.14 -12.19 -25.64
CA ARG A 165 -4.70 -10.85 -25.25
C ARG A 165 -5.08 -10.50 -23.83
N LEU A 166 -6.24 -10.99 -23.36
CA LEU A 166 -6.66 -10.79 -21.97
C LEU A 166 -5.79 -11.60 -21.01
N SER A 167 -5.54 -12.88 -21.34
CA SER A 167 -4.64 -13.76 -20.59
C SER A 167 -3.25 -13.17 -20.47
N ALA A 168 -2.68 -12.69 -21.59
CA ALA A 168 -1.38 -12.03 -21.60
C ALA A 168 -1.33 -10.75 -20.73
N ARG A 169 -2.45 -10.03 -20.60
CA ARG A 169 -2.54 -8.86 -19.70
C ARG A 169 -2.54 -9.26 -18.24
N ILE A 170 -3.23 -10.35 -17.89
CA ILE A 170 -3.20 -10.91 -16.54
C ILE A 170 -1.78 -11.38 -16.21
N ASP A 171 -1.10 -12.04 -17.15
CA ASP A 171 0.29 -12.47 -16.96
C ASP A 171 1.26 -11.28 -16.82
N ASN A 172 1.02 -10.19 -17.55
CA ASN A 172 1.79 -8.96 -17.39
C ASN A 172 1.62 -8.37 -15.99
N VAL A 173 0.43 -8.42 -15.38
CA VAL A 173 0.23 -7.97 -13.99
C VAL A 173 1.12 -8.74 -13.03
N PHE A 174 1.14 -10.08 -13.13
CA PHE A 174 2.00 -10.91 -12.29
C PHE A 174 3.49 -10.64 -12.54
N THR A 175 3.87 -10.40 -13.79
CA THR A 175 5.25 -10.05 -14.14
C THR A 175 5.68 -8.71 -13.52
N VAL A 176 4.84 -7.68 -13.63
CA VAL A 176 5.09 -6.36 -12.99
C VAL A 176 5.21 -6.51 -11.49
N TYR A 177 4.23 -7.19 -10.88
CA TYR A 177 4.21 -7.43 -9.44
C TYR A 177 5.49 -8.12 -8.96
N SER A 178 5.89 -9.23 -9.58
CA SER A 178 7.09 -9.96 -9.17
C SER A 178 8.38 -9.20 -9.43
N ARG A 179 8.43 -8.29 -10.40
CA ARG A 179 9.60 -7.42 -10.61
C ARG A 179 9.69 -6.35 -9.53
N LEU A 180 8.58 -5.66 -9.24
CA LEU A 180 8.53 -4.67 -8.17
C LEU A 180 8.87 -5.25 -6.80
N GLU A 181 8.39 -6.45 -6.49
CA GLU A 181 8.72 -7.18 -5.27
C GLU A 181 10.23 -7.44 -5.16
N ARG A 182 10.87 -7.85 -6.25
CA ARG A 182 12.33 -8.05 -6.29
C ARG A 182 13.10 -6.75 -6.10
N GLU A 183 12.64 -5.64 -6.69
CA GLU A 183 13.29 -4.34 -6.49
C GLU A 183 13.25 -3.93 -5.02
N ILE A 184 12.08 -4.06 -4.36
CA ILE A 184 11.98 -3.77 -2.91
C ILE A 184 12.92 -4.67 -2.09
N GLU A 185 12.91 -5.98 -2.35
CA GLU A 185 13.78 -6.93 -1.64
C GLU A 185 15.28 -6.69 -1.88
N ALA A 186 15.65 -6.21 -3.07
CA ALA A 186 17.03 -5.87 -3.39
C ALA A 186 17.51 -4.68 -2.54
N GLN A 187 16.62 -3.70 -2.27
CA GLN A 187 16.96 -2.56 -1.43
C GLN A 187 16.99 -2.88 0.06
N ASP A 188 16.24 -3.87 0.54
CA ASP A 188 16.34 -4.32 1.94
C ASP A 188 17.69 -5.00 2.28
N LYS A 189 18.50 -5.33 1.27
CA LYS A 189 19.80 -6.01 1.43
C LYS A 189 21.01 -5.06 1.33
N ASN A 190 20.80 -3.81 0.93
CA ASN A 190 21.83 -2.77 0.81
C ASN A 190 21.87 -1.89 2.06
#